data_AF-A0A0L1MPK2-F1
#
_entry.id   AF-A0A0L1MPK2-F1
#
_cell.length_a   1.000
_cell.length_b   1.000
_cell.length_c   1.000
_cell.angle_alpha   90.00
_cell.angle_beta   90.00
_cell.angle_gamma   90.00
#
_symmetry.space_group_name_H-M   'P 1'
#
loop_
_entity.id
_entity.type
_entity.pdbx_description
1 polymer ?
#
loop_
_entity_poly.entity_id
_entity_poly.type
_entity_poly.pdbx_seq_one_letter_code
_entity_poly.pdbx_strand_id
1 'polypeptide(L)'
;MHTAIIIFFGLVLLALMLFIGEKIGFPRQTLAFSFVVLWLALTLINGAVGMVNAGQPLSTELVVGSAVFGVPVAALVLFMAMSADA
;
A
#
# COMPACT_ATOMS: atom_id res chain seq x y z
N MET A 1 0.45 0.14 18.19
CA MET A 1 -0.50 0.45 17.10
C MET A 1 0.18 1.21 15.95
N HIS A 2 1.42 0.85 15.56
CA HIS A 2 2.15 1.53 14.47
C HIS A 2 1.79 0.95 13.10
N THR A 3 1.87 -0.37 12.96
CA THR A 3 1.51 -1.12 11.75
C THR A 3 0.09 -0.84 11.26
N ALA A 4 -0.89 -0.80 12.17
CA ALA A 4 -2.28 -0.50 11.82
C ALA A 4 -2.45 0.92 11.25
N ILE A 5 -1.72 1.91 11.79
CA ILE A 5 -1.74 3.29 11.29
C ILE A 5 -1.14 3.36 9.89
N ILE A 6 -0.05 2.66 9.62
CA ILE A 6 0.58 2.64 8.28
C ILE A 6 -0.34 1.95 7.26
N ILE A 7 -0.96 0.83 7.64
CA ILE A 7 -1.96 0.15 6.78
C ILE A 7 -3.13 1.11 6.49
N PHE A 8 -3.65 1.78 7.51
CA PHE A 8 -4.72 2.77 7.34
C PHE A 8 -4.30 3.89 6.37
N PHE A 9 -3.08 4.41 6.52
CA PHE A 9 -2.53 5.40 5.60
C PHE A 9 -2.46 4.87 4.16
N GLY A 10 -2.08 3.61 3.97
CA GLY A 10 -2.07 2.95 2.65
C GLY A 10 -3.45 2.83 2.03
N LEU A 11 -4.46 2.50 2.83
CA LEU A 11 -5.85 2.43 2.38
C LEU A 11 -6.40 3.82 2.01
N VAL A 12 -6.10 4.83 2.81
CA VAL A 12 -6.47 6.23 2.49
C VAL A 12 -5.78 6.70 1.22
N LEU A 13 -4.47 6.43 1.07
CA LEU A 13 -3.72 6.79 -0.13
C LEU A 13 -4.27 6.07 -1.36
N LEU A 14 -4.58 4.78 -1.25
CA LEU A 14 -5.23 4.01 -2.33
C LEU A 14 -6.54 4.65 -2.75
N ALA A 15 -7.41 4.95 -1.78
CA ALA A 15 -8.70 5.58 -2.03
C ALA A 15 -8.53 6.94 -2.72
N LEU A 16 -7.57 7.75 -2.27
CA LEU A 16 -7.26 9.05 -2.89
C LEU A 16 -6.74 8.89 -4.32
N MET A 17 -5.80 7.98 -4.56
CA MET A 17 -5.25 7.74 -5.89
C MET A 17 -6.33 7.28 -6.88
N LEU A 18 -7.19 6.36 -6.47
CA LEU A 18 -8.30 5.89 -7.32
C LEU A 18 -9.32 7.00 -7.55
N PHE A 19 -9.80 7.65 -6.48
CA PHE A 19 -10.85 8.67 -6.58
C PHE A 19 -10.40 9.90 -7.38
N ILE A 20 -9.22 10.44 -7.06
CA ILE A 20 -8.70 11.64 -7.74
C ILE A 20 -8.18 11.29 -9.12
N GLY A 21 -7.44 10.18 -9.25
CA GLY A 21 -6.84 9.76 -10.52
C GLY A 21 -7.87 9.51 -11.60
N GLU A 22 -8.98 8.85 -11.25
CA GLU A 22 -10.10 8.65 -12.19
C GLU A 22 -10.74 9.98 -12.60
N LYS A 23 -10.92 10.91 -11.66
CA LYS A 23 -11.49 12.25 -11.95
C LYS A 23 -10.59 13.08 -12.87
N ILE A 24 -9.28 12.87 -12.83
CA ILE A 24 -8.30 13.51 -13.72
C ILE A 24 -8.22 12.80 -15.09
N GLY A 25 -8.81 11.60 -15.22
CA GLY A 25 -8.86 10.84 -16.46
C GLY A 25 -7.73 9.81 -16.61
N PHE A 26 -7.02 9.46 -15.53
CA PHE A 26 -6.07 8.36 -15.57
C PHE A 26 -6.78 7.00 -15.65
N PRO A 27 -6.29 6.07 -16.48
CA PRO A 27 -6.86 4.73 -16.53
C PRO A 27 -6.56 3.98 -15.22
N ARG A 28 -7.53 3.17 -14.79
CA ARG A 28 -7.45 2.38 -13.55
C ARG A 28 -6.18 1.52 -13.46
N GLN A 29 -5.74 0.92 -14.57
CA GLN A 29 -4.50 0.12 -14.56
C GLN A 29 -3.29 0.97 -14.19
N THR A 30 -3.16 2.17 -14.75
CA THR A 30 -2.05 3.07 -14.42
C THR A 30 -2.08 3.46 -12.94
N LEU A 31 -3.25 3.80 -12.40
CA LEU A 31 -3.39 4.11 -10.97
C LEU A 31 -3.04 2.93 -10.07
N ALA A 32 -3.48 1.73 -10.43
CA ALA A 32 -3.15 0.48 -9.73
C ALA A 32 -1.64 0.22 -9.74
N PHE A 33 -0.99 0.25 -10.91
CA PHE A 33 0.45 0.04 -11.02
C PHE A 33 1.25 1.12 -10.26
N SER A 34 0.87 2.39 -10.41
CA SER A 34 1.48 3.49 -9.67
C SER A 34 1.35 3.31 -8.16
N PHE A 35 0.18 2.91 -7.68
CA PHE A 35 -0.03 2.65 -6.26
C PHE A 35 0.85 1.50 -5.77
N VAL A 36 0.89 0.37 -6.47
CA VAL A 36 1.70 -0.79 -6.07
C VAL A 36 3.18 -0.42 -5.95
N VAL A 37 3.73 0.28 -6.95
CA VAL A 37 5.14 0.70 -6.95
C VAL A 37 5.42 1.71 -5.83
N LEU A 38 4.58 2.73 -5.69
CA LEU A 38 4.72 3.75 -4.64
C LEU A 38 4.62 3.12 -3.25
N TRP A 39 3.64 2.27 -3.04
CA TRP A 39 3.37 1.65 -1.75
C TRP A 39 4.44 0.64 -1.36
N LEU A 40 4.97 -0.11 -2.33
CA LEU A 40 6.13 -0.97 -2.12
C LEU A 40 7.33 -0.15 -1.64
N ALA A 41 7.65 0.96 -2.32
CA ALA A 41 8.76 1.82 -1.94
C ALA A 41 8.59 2.37 -0.51
N LEU A 42 7.40 2.87 -0.16
CA LEU A 42 7.12 3.35 1.20
C LEU A 42 7.20 2.23 2.25
N THR A 43 6.75 1.03 1.93
CA THR A 43 6.86 -0.13 2.84
C THR A 43 8.32 -0.51 3.10
N LEU A 44 9.15 -0.52 2.06
CA LEU A 44 10.59 -0.79 2.20
C LEU A 44 11.30 0.29 3.03
N ILE A 45 10.98 1.57 2.79
CA ILE A 45 11.50 2.69 3.59
C ILE A 45 11.08 2.52 5.04
N ASN A 46 9.81 2.19 5.31
CA ASN A 46 9.32 1.97 6.66
C ASN A 46 10.07 0.82 7.36
N GLY A 47 10.29 -0.30 6.67
CA GLY A 47 11.04 -1.43 7.21
C GLY A 47 12.50 -1.07 7.52
N ALA A 48 13.16 -0.34 6.60
CA ALA A 48 14.52 0.14 6.82
C ALA A 48 14.61 1.11 8.02
N VAL A 49 13.62 2.01 8.16
CA VAL A 49 13.52 2.91 9.32
C VAL A 49 13.35 2.12 10.61
N GLY A 50 12.55 1.06 10.62
CA GLY A 50 12.36 0.18 11.78
C GLY A 50 13.64 -0.56 12.18
N MET A 51 14.41 -1.06 11.22
CA MET A 51 15.72 -1.68 11.47
C MET A 51 16.72 -0.69 12.05
N VAL A 52 16.86 0.50 11.45
CA VAL A 52 17.91 1.48 11.79
C VAL A 52 17.61 2.20 13.09
N ASN A 53 16.35 2.59 13.33
CA ASN A 53 16.00 3.46 14.45
C ASN A 53 15.46 2.68 15.65
N ALA A 54 14.81 1.54 15.44
CA ALA A 54 14.24 0.73 16.51
C ALA A 54 15.01 -0.57 16.77
N GLY A 55 16.09 -0.84 16.00
CA GLY A 55 16.93 -2.03 16.16
C GLY A 55 16.19 -3.34 15.90
N GLN A 56 15.09 -3.29 15.13
CA GLN A 56 14.29 -4.49 14.87
C GLN A 56 15.06 -5.48 13.97
N PRO A 57 14.96 -6.79 14.24
CA PRO A 57 15.56 -7.79 13.37
C PRO A 57 14.82 -7.85 12.02
N LEU A 58 15.55 -8.16 10.95
CA LEU A 58 15.01 -8.26 9.59
C LEU A 58 13.78 -9.16 9.49
N SER A 59 13.75 -10.26 10.24
CA SER A 59 12.60 -11.19 10.25
C SER A 59 11.31 -10.52 10.74
N THR A 60 11.39 -9.68 11.77
CA THR A 60 10.23 -8.94 12.28
C THR A 60 9.75 -7.92 11.25
N GLU A 61 10.66 -7.15 10.66
CA GLU A 61 10.33 -6.15 9.65
C GLU A 61 9.82 -6.78 8.35
N LEU A 62 10.25 -8.00 8.02
CA LEU A 62 9.73 -8.74 6.87
C LEU A 62 8.28 -9.18 7.10
N VAL A 63 7.96 -9.70 8.28
CA VAL A 63 6.57 -10.10 8.63
C VAL A 63 5.67 -8.88 8.70
N VAL A 64 6.10 -7.81 9.36
CA VAL A 64 5.35 -6.56 9.47
C VAL A 64 5.19 -5.91 8.09
N GLY A 65 6.28 -5.80 7.32
CA GLY A 65 6.29 -5.27 5.96
C GLY A 65 5.37 -6.04 5.01
N SER A 66 5.28 -7.36 5.17
CA SER A 66 4.35 -8.19 4.39
C SER A 66 2.89 -7.81 4.65
N ALA A 67 2.52 -7.53 5.90
CA ALA A 67 1.17 -7.05 6.23
C ALA A 67 0.95 -5.60 5.75
N VAL A 68 1.93 -4.73 5.95
CA VAL A 68 1.88 -3.30 5.57
C VAL A 68 1.70 -3.14 4.05
N PHE A 69 2.42 -3.92 3.26
CA PHE A 69 2.27 -3.92 1.80
C PHE A 69 1.03 -4.71 1.37
N GLY A 70 0.85 -5.91 1.92
CA GLY A 70 -0.12 -6.88 1.45
C GLY A 70 -1.57 -6.43 1.66
N VAL A 71 -1.91 -5.80 2.79
CA VAL A 71 -3.29 -5.41 3.07
C VAL A 71 -3.81 -4.36 2.08
N PRO A 72 -3.11 -3.23 1.82
CA PRO A 72 -3.57 -2.27 0.81
C PRO A 72 -3.55 -2.82 -0.61
N VAL A 73 -2.60 -3.69 -0.97
CA VAL A 73 -2.60 -4.34 -2.29
C VAL A 73 -3.76 -5.31 -2.44
N ALA A 74 -4.09 -6.09 -1.41
CA ALA A 74 -5.26 -6.95 -1.42
C ALA A 74 -6.55 -6.14 -1.58
N ALA A 75 -6.66 -4.99 -0.91
CA ALA A 75 -7.78 -4.08 -1.09
C ALA A 75 -7.88 -3.54 -2.52
N LEU A 76 -6.75 -3.17 -3.14
CA LEU A 76 -6.71 -2.79 -4.55
C LEU A 76 -7.16 -3.93 -5.47
N VAL A 77 -6.65 -5.15 -5.26
CA VAL A 77 -7.03 -6.33 -6.07
C VAL A 77 -8.52 -6.61 -5.95
N LEU A 78 -9.06 -6.58 -4.73
CA LEU A 78 -10.50 -6.74 -4.48
C LEU A 78 -11.31 -5.64 -5.19
N PHE A 79 -10.89 -4.39 -5.08
CA PHE A 79 -11.54 -3.27 -5.78
C PHE A 79 -11.56 -3.48 -7.30
N MET A 80 -10.44 -3.88 -7.89
CA MET A 80 -10.32 -4.13 -9.32
C MET A 80 -11.19 -5.32 -9.77
N ALA A 81 -11.22 -6.40 -8.99
CA ALA A 81 -12.03 -7.58 -9.27
C ALA A 81 -13.52 -7.24 -9.23
N MET A 82 -13.99 -6.58 -8.18
CA MET A 82 -15.40 -6.19 -8.04
C MET A 82 -15.85 -5.14 -9.07
N SER A 83 -14.91 -4.34 -9.59
CA SER A 83 -15.19 -3.34 -10.61
C SER A 83 -15.16 -3.89 -12.03
N ALA A 84 -14.65 -5.10 -12.25
CA ALA A 84 -14.62 -5.73 -13.58
C ALA A 84 -15.98 -6.33 -13.97
N ASP A 85 -16.82 -6.63 -12.97
CA ASP A 85 -18.14 -7.24 -13.14
C ASP A 85 -19.31 -6.22 -13.17
N ALA A 86 -18.99 -4.91 -13.14
CA ALA A 86 -19.96 -3.79 -13.08
C ALA A 86 -20.00 -2.99 -14.39
#